data_AF-A0A401NFB9-F1
#
_entry.id   AF-A0A401NFB9-F1
#
_cell.length_a   1.000
_cell.length_b   1.000
_cell.length_c   1.000
_cell.angle_alpha   90.00
_cell.angle_beta   90.00
_cell.angle_gamma   90.00
#
_symmetry.space_group_name_H-M   'P 1'
#
loop_
_entity.id
_entity.type
_entity.pdbx_description
1 polymer ?
#
loop_
_entity_poly.entity_id
_entity_poly.type
_entity_poly.pdbx_seq_one_letter_code
_entity_poly.pdbx_strand_id
1 'polypeptide(L)'
;MALSRLAQEFADEIKQHDWSDAPYRRDRAGHDRSTDTNRSTGALTDRGPDYVRWNAVVVTAQVLMYSDPNLDLVEFAIACGLPADMTGTSEDADGFLTQGIRRDTSGQVTRPGTYE
;
A
#
# COMPACT_ATOMS: atom_id res chain seq x y z
N MET A 1 14.31 7.53 -6.53
CA MET A 1 14.44 8.97 -6.19
C MET A 1 13.84 9.16 -4.82
N ALA A 2 14.45 9.91 -3.91
CA ALA A 2 13.90 10.07 -2.56
C ALA A 2 12.42 10.50 -2.61
N LEU A 3 11.56 9.75 -1.90
CA LEU A 3 10.13 10.03 -1.81
C LEU A 3 9.88 11.46 -1.31
N SER A 4 8.78 12.05 -1.79
CA SER A 4 8.30 13.31 -1.19
C SER A 4 8.00 13.09 0.29
N ARG A 5 8.09 14.15 1.10
CA ARG A 5 7.78 14.05 2.54
C ARG A 5 6.40 13.41 2.79
N LEU A 6 5.39 13.84 2.04
CA LEU A 6 4.03 13.32 2.18
C LEU A 6 3.96 11.82 1.83
N ALA A 7 4.61 11.40 0.74
CA ALA A 7 4.66 9.98 0.38
C ALA A 7 5.40 9.15 1.44
N GLN A 8 6.49 9.67 2.00
CA GLN A 8 7.22 8.99 3.08
C GLN A 8 6.35 8.85 4.35
N GLU A 9 5.65 9.91 4.76
CA GLU A 9 4.77 9.87 5.95
C GLU A 9 3.62 8.87 5.78
N PHE A 10 3.04 8.76 4.57
CA PHE A 10 2.07 7.70 4.28
C PHE A 10 2.69 6.30 4.34
N ALA A 11 3.89 6.14 3.77
CA ALA A 11 4.58 4.86 3.76
C ALA A 11 4.92 4.37 5.17
N ASP A 12 5.38 5.27 6.03
CA ASP A 12 5.72 4.97 7.43
C ASP A 12 4.49 4.49 8.21
N GLU A 13 3.35 5.17 8.06
CA GLU A 13 2.09 4.77 8.71
C GLU A 13 1.57 3.42 8.19
N ILE A 14 1.60 3.20 6.86
CA ILE A 14 1.20 1.93 6.25
C ILE A 14 2.09 0.79 6.75
N LYS A 15 3.40 1.02 6.85
CA LYS A 15 4.37 0.02 7.30
C LYS A 15 4.18 -0.35 8.77
N GLN A 16 3.87 0.64 9.62
CA GLN A 16 3.69 0.44 11.05
C GLN A 16 2.40 -0.32 11.39
N HIS A 17 1.37 -0.23 10.54
CA HIS A 17 0.08 -0.85 10.80
C HIS A 17 0.15 -2.40 10.81
N ASP A 18 -0.45 -3.03 11.81
CA ASP A 18 -0.67 -4.47 11.82
C ASP A 18 -1.84 -4.87 10.90
N TRP A 19 -1.48 -5.34 9.72
CA TRP A 19 -2.42 -5.78 8.69
C TRP A 19 -3.08 -7.13 8.98
N SER A 20 -2.58 -7.91 9.94
CA SER A 20 -3.12 -9.25 10.23
C SER A 20 -4.53 -9.20 10.82
N ASP A 21 -4.89 -8.12 11.50
CA ASP A 21 -6.21 -7.96 12.13
C ASP A 21 -7.07 -6.87 11.46
N ALA A 22 -6.58 -6.28 10.36
CA ALA A 22 -7.20 -5.14 9.69
C ALA A 22 -8.68 -5.37 9.28
N PRO A 23 -9.11 -6.55 8.76
CA PRO A 23 -10.51 -6.76 8.38
C PRO A 23 -11.49 -6.83 9.55
N TYR A 24 -11.01 -7.16 10.74
CA TYR A 24 -11.86 -7.46 11.90
C TYR A 24 -11.92 -6.30 12.89
N ARG A 25 -11.05 -5.29 12.74
CA ARG A 25 -10.97 -4.13 13.62
C ARG A 25 -11.59 -2.88 13.01
N ARG A 26 -12.07 -1.98 13.88
CA ARG A 26 -12.72 -0.72 13.49
C ARG A 26 -12.04 0.53 14.07
N ASP A 27 -10.97 0.37 14.84
CA ASP A 27 -10.33 1.45 15.60
C ASP A 27 -8.80 1.51 15.40
N ARG A 28 -8.21 2.69 15.68
CA ARG A 28 -6.78 3.02 15.74
C ARG A 28 -5.93 2.73 14.49
N ALA A 29 -5.34 3.80 13.94
CA ALA A 29 -4.17 3.72 13.08
C ALA A 29 -2.94 3.26 13.89
N GLY A 30 -1.98 2.56 13.25
CA GLY A 30 -0.76 2.07 13.93
C GLY A 30 -0.92 1.01 15.03
N HIS A 31 -1.95 0.17 14.97
CA HIS A 31 -2.16 -0.89 15.97
C HIS A 31 -1.12 -2.02 15.89
N ASP A 32 -0.83 -2.64 17.04
CA ASP A 32 -0.01 -3.86 17.15
C ASP A 32 -0.73 -4.91 18.02
N ARG A 33 -1.14 -6.02 17.39
CA ARG A 33 -1.85 -7.14 18.04
C ARG A 33 -1.03 -7.82 19.14
N SER A 34 0.29 -7.71 19.11
CA SER A 34 1.15 -8.31 20.14
C SER A 34 0.94 -7.63 21.51
N THR A 35 0.46 -6.39 21.51
CA THR A 35 0.23 -5.57 22.71
C THR A 35 -1.25 -5.38 23.04
N ASP A 36 -2.16 -5.85 22.19
CA ASP A 36 -3.60 -5.67 22.38
C ASP A 36 -4.24 -6.74 23.26
N THR A 37 -4.85 -6.28 24.36
CA THR A 37 -5.60 -7.10 25.30
C THR A 37 -7.00 -7.46 24.81
N ASN A 38 -7.56 -6.73 23.83
CA ASN A 38 -8.89 -6.95 23.25
C ASN A 38 -8.83 -7.41 21.77
N ARG A 39 -7.71 -8.01 21.36
CA ARG A 39 -7.51 -8.47 19.98
C ARG A 39 -8.59 -9.44 19.52
N SER A 40 -8.94 -9.36 18.24
CA SER A 40 -9.97 -10.22 17.68
C SER A 40 -9.54 -11.69 17.72
N THR A 41 -10.49 -12.63 17.78
CA THR A 41 -10.18 -14.07 17.71
C THR A 41 -9.73 -14.50 16.31
N GLY A 42 -10.00 -13.68 15.29
CA GLY A 42 -9.52 -13.87 13.93
C GLY A 42 -8.17 -13.19 13.70
N ALA A 43 -7.39 -13.72 12.77
CA ALA A 43 -6.26 -13.03 12.17
C ALA A 43 -6.07 -13.58 10.76
N LEU A 44 -5.71 -12.71 9.82
CA LEU A 44 -5.20 -13.13 8.53
C LEU A 44 -3.87 -13.84 8.75
N THR A 45 -3.73 -15.02 8.13
CA THR A 45 -2.50 -15.81 8.12
C THR A 45 -1.85 -15.76 6.74
N ASP A 46 -0.64 -16.30 6.65
CA ASP A 46 0.10 -16.45 5.41
C ASP A 46 0.24 -15.11 4.66
N ARG A 47 -0.16 -15.07 3.39
CA ARG A 47 -0.13 -13.89 2.52
C ARG A 47 -1.29 -12.91 2.76
N GLY A 48 -2.27 -13.26 3.58
CA GLY A 48 -3.46 -12.44 3.82
C GLY A 48 -3.13 -10.99 4.21
N PRO A 49 -2.26 -10.75 5.22
CA PRO A 49 -1.86 -9.40 5.61
C PRO A 49 -1.18 -8.63 4.46
N ASP A 50 -0.34 -9.31 3.66
CA ASP A 50 0.36 -8.68 2.54
C ASP A 50 -0.61 -8.22 1.45
N TYR A 51 -1.66 -8.99 1.15
CA TYR A 51 -2.68 -8.57 0.18
C TYR A 51 -3.47 -7.34 0.64
N VAL A 52 -3.79 -7.24 1.93
CA VAL A 52 -4.47 -6.06 2.47
C VAL A 52 -3.55 -4.85 2.43
N ARG A 53 -2.29 -5.01 2.84
CA ARG A 53 -1.26 -3.97 2.72
C ARG A 53 -1.11 -3.54 1.26
N TRP A 54 -1.05 -4.48 0.32
CA TRP A 54 -0.93 -4.21 -1.11
C TRP A 54 -2.08 -3.32 -1.58
N ASN A 55 -3.33 -3.69 -1.29
CA ASN A 55 -4.50 -2.88 -1.63
C ASN A 55 -4.42 -1.45 -1.05
N ALA A 56 -3.99 -1.30 0.20
CA ALA A 56 -3.82 0.01 0.83
C ALA A 56 -2.72 0.84 0.14
N VAL A 57 -1.60 0.21 -0.24
CA VAL A 57 -0.52 0.84 -1.00
C VAL A 57 -1.02 1.37 -2.33
N VAL A 58 -1.70 0.56 -3.15
CA VAL A 58 -2.10 0.99 -4.49
C VAL A 58 -3.22 2.02 -4.47
N VAL A 59 -4.16 1.95 -3.52
CA VAL A 59 -5.18 2.99 -3.32
C VAL A 59 -4.53 4.32 -2.94
N THR A 60 -3.55 4.30 -2.04
CA THR A 60 -2.82 5.50 -1.63
C THR A 60 -1.95 6.04 -2.77
N ALA A 61 -1.25 5.15 -3.48
CA ALA A 61 -0.43 5.49 -4.63
C ALA A 61 -1.24 6.12 -5.77
N GLN A 62 -2.48 5.68 -6.02
CA GLN A 62 -3.36 6.33 -7.00
C GLN A 62 -3.50 7.84 -6.73
N VAL A 63 -3.69 8.21 -5.46
CA VAL A 63 -3.86 9.62 -5.05
C VAL A 63 -2.55 10.38 -5.14
N LEU A 64 -1.46 9.75 -4.66
CA LEU A 64 -0.14 10.36 -4.67
C LEU A 64 0.37 10.57 -6.10
N MET A 65 0.23 9.60 -6.99
CA MET A 65 0.65 9.71 -8.39
C MET A 65 -0.20 10.73 -9.17
N TYR A 66 -1.49 10.87 -8.85
CA TYR A 66 -2.31 11.93 -9.43
C TYR A 66 -1.84 13.33 -8.99
N SER A 67 -1.37 13.45 -7.76
CA SER A 67 -0.91 14.73 -7.18
C SER A 67 0.54 15.05 -7.53
N ASP A 68 1.39 14.02 -7.65
CA ASP A 68 2.79 14.06 -8.01
C ASP A 68 3.06 12.98 -9.09
N PRO A 69 3.01 13.36 -10.38
CA PRO A 69 3.25 12.42 -11.49
C PRO A 69 4.66 11.80 -11.51
N ASN A 70 5.61 12.32 -10.72
CA ASN A 70 6.98 11.80 -10.65
C ASN A 70 7.20 10.79 -9.52
N LEU A 71 6.15 10.43 -8.77
CA LEU A 71 6.27 9.42 -7.70
C LEU A 71 6.84 8.11 -8.24
N ASP A 72 7.91 7.65 -7.58
CA ASP A 72 8.46 6.31 -7.80
C ASP A 72 7.59 5.28 -7.07
N LEU A 73 6.73 4.59 -7.82
CA LEU A 73 5.75 3.63 -7.28
C LEU A 73 6.42 2.46 -6.55
N VAL A 74 7.54 1.97 -7.08
CA VAL A 74 8.27 0.83 -6.49
C VAL A 74 8.95 1.25 -5.20
N GLU A 75 9.62 2.41 -5.18
CA GLU A 75 10.24 2.93 -3.96
C GLU A 75 9.20 3.20 -2.87
N PHE A 76 8.03 3.74 -3.24
CA PHE A 76 6.91 3.93 -2.30
C PHE A 76 6.40 2.60 -1.74
N ALA A 77 6.20 1.59 -2.59
CA ALA A 77 5.73 0.28 -2.18
C ALA A 77 6.71 -0.45 -1.24
N ILE A 78 8.00 -0.35 -1.51
CA ILE A 78 9.07 -0.87 -0.62
C ILE A 78 9.05 -0.12 0.71
N ALA A 79 8.92 1.20 0.70
CA ALA A 79 8.85 2.01 1.91
C ALA A 79 7.62 1.66 2.77
N CYS A 80 6.49 1.31 2.14
CA CYS A 80 5.29 0.80 2.80
C CYS A 80 5.48 -0.61 3.42
N GLY A 81 6.60 -1.28 3.16
CA GLY A 81 6.92 -2.59 3.69
C GLY A 81 6.29 -3.76 2.92
N LEU A 82 5.96 -3.59 1.63
CA LEU A 82 5.58 -4.75 0.82
C LEU A 82 6.77 -5.70 0.61
N PRO A 83 6.53 -7.03 0.54
CA PRO A 83 7.59 -7.99 0.32
C PRO A 83 8.15 -7.87 -1.09
N ALA A 84 9.42 -8.28 -1.27
CA ALA A 84 10.16 -8.06 -2.51
C ALA A 84 9.46 -8.63 -3.75
N ASP A 85 8.83 -9.80 -3.64
CA ASP A 85 8.11 -10.44 -4.74
C ASP A 85 6.82 -9.72 -5.16
N MET A 86 6.33 -8.75 -4.37
CA MET A 86 5.23 -7.85 -4.70
C MET A 86 5.67 -6.44 -5.12
N THR A 87 6.97 -6.13 -5.02
CA THR A 87 7.53 -4.84 -5.44
C THR A 87 8.41 -4.95 -6.66
N GLY A 88 8.83 -6.16 -7.00
CA GLY A 88 9.49 -6.49 -8.26
C GLY A 88 10.63 -7.48 -8.11
N THR A 89 10.92 -8.17 -9.21
CA THR A 89 12.07 -9.05 -9.41
C THR A 89 12.84 -8.62 -10.65
N SER A 90 13.93 -9.33 -10.99
CA SER A 90 14.61 -9.13 -12.28
C SER A 90 13.74 -9.48 -13.49
N GLU A 91 12.69 -10.28 -13.28
CA GLU A 91 11.77 -10.75 -14.33
C GLU A 91 10.55 -9.84 -14.44
N ASP A 92 10.06 -9.32 -13.31
CA ASP A 92 8.93 -8.38 -13.22
C ASP A 92 9.32 -7.15 -12.40
N ALA A 93 9.79 -6.09 -13.06
CA ALA A 93 10.44 -4.96 -12.40
C ALA A 93 9.55 -4.19 -11.39
N ASP A 94 8.23 -4.33 -11.44
CA ASP A 94 7.28 -3.65 -10.56
C ASP A 94 6.38 -4.59 -9.75
N GLY A 95 6.54 -5.92 -9.87
CA GLY A 95 5.76 -6.90 -9.11
C GLY A 95 4.24 -6.73 -9.25
N PHE A 96 3.75 -6.37 -10.44
CA PHE A 96 2.33 -6.12 -10.74
C PHE A 96 1.74 -4.83 -10.12
N LEU A 97 2.56 -3.97 -9.48
CA LEU A 97 2.08 -2.72 -8.87
C LEU A 97 1.37 -1.81 -9.88
N THR A 98 1.87 -1.72 -11.12
CA THR A 98 1.23 -0.88 -12.15
C THR A 98 -0.19 -1.33 -12.51
N GLN A 99 -0.51 -2.62 -12.35
CA GLN A 99 -1.86 -3.14 -12.65
C GLN A 99 -2.91 -2.67 -11.65
N GLY A 100 -2.51 -2.29 -10.43
CA GLY A 100 -3.42 -1.72 -9.45
C GLY A 100 -3.64 -0.21 -9.61
N ILE A 101 -2.88 0.46 -10.49
CA ILE A 101 -3.04 1.89 -10.79
C ILE A 101 -3.98 2.08 -11.98
N ARG A 102 -5.03 2.88 -11.77
CA ARG A 102 -5.96 3.25 -12.84
C ARG A 102 -5.35 4.33 -13.70
N ARG A 103 -5.33 4.09 -15.01
CA ARG A 103 -4.89 5.02 -16.05
C ARG A 103 -5.94 5.18 -17.13
N ASP A 104 -6.02 6.38 -17.69
CA ASP A 104 -6.88 6.66 -18.84
C ASP A 104 -6.29 6.10 -20.15
N THR A 105 -7.02 6.29 -21.26
CA THR A 105 -6.56 5.85 -22.59
C THR A 105 -5.27 6.54 -23.06
N SER A 106 -4.90 7.65 -22.44
CA SER A 106 -3.66 8.40 -22.71
C SER A 106 -2.51 7.95 -21.81
N GLY A 107 -2.74 6.97 -20.92
CA GLY A 107 -1.77 6.49 -19.94
C GLY A 107 -1.60 7.38 -18.71
N GLN A 108 -2.43 8.41 -18.55
CA GLN A 108 -2.39 9.31 -17.39
C GLN A 108 -3.10 8.70 -16.20
N VAL A 109 -2.61 8.96 -14.99
CA VAL A 109 -3.25 8.48 -13.76
C VAL A 109 -4.61 9.14 -13.61
N THR A 110 -5.64 8.32 -13.40
CA THR A 110 -7.02 8.82 -13.34
C THR A 110 -7.30 9.55 -12.04
N ARG A 111 -8.35 10.39 -12.06
CA ARG A 111 -8.72 11.23 -10.92
C ARG A 111 -9.09 10.36 -9.69
N PRO A 112 -8.64 10.72 -8.48
CA PRO A 112 -9.09 10.03 -7.26
C PRO A 112 -10.61 10.10 -7.07
N GLY A 113 -11.20 8.99 -6.63
CA GLY A 113 -12.64 8.88 -6.41
C GLY A 113 -13.47 8.63 -7.68
N THR A 114 -12.84 8.51 -8.85
CA THR A 114 -13.49 8.10 -10.10
C THR A 114 -13.01 6.71 -10.55
N TYR A 115 -13.88 6.04 -11.31
CA TYR A 115 -13.57 4.78 -11.99
C TYR A 115 -12.98 5.00 -13.40
N GLU A 116 -13.10 6.23 -13.90
CA GLU A 116 -12.56 6.73 -15.17
C GLU A 116 -11.36 7.63 -14.94
#